data_AF-A0A9E0TG97-F1
#
_entry.id   AF-A0A9E0TG97-F1
#
_cell.length_a   1.000
_cell.length_b   1.000
_cell.length_c   1.000
_cell.angle_alpha   90.00
_cell.angle_beta   90.00
_cell.angle_gamma   90.00
#
_symmetry.space_group_name_H-M   'P 1'
#
loop_
_entity.id
_entity.type
_entity.pdbx_description
1 polymer ?
#
loop_
_entity_poly.entity_id
_entity_poly.type
_entity_poly.pdbx_seq_one_letter_code
_entity_poly.pdbx_strand_id
1 'polypeptide(L)' 'MQSVRIWDLPTRLFHWLLALAVVAMLATGMIGGEALNLHMRIGYGVFALLLFRLAWGVVGGRWSRFASFVPTPARL' A
#
# COMPACT_ATOMS: atom_id res chain seq x y z
N MET A 1 -5.03 6.75 29.93
CA MET A 1 -5.52 6.40 28.59
C MET A 1 -4.51 5.45 27.94
N GLN A 2 -4.89 4.21 27.63
CA GLN A 2 -3.99 3.29 26.91
C GLN A 2 -4.13 3.53 25.40
N SER A 3 -3.00 3.73 24.71
CA SER A 3 -3.01 3.89 23.25
C SER A 3 -2.94 2.53 22.57
N VAL A 4 -3.88 2.23 21.69
CA VAL A 4 -3.86 1.03 20.85
C VAL A 4 -3.25 1.40 19.52
N ARG A 5 -2.14 0.76 19.14
CA ARG A 5 -1.52 0.96 17.83
C ARG A 5 -2.36 0.23 16.76
N ILE A 6 -3.24 0.97 16.09
CA ILE A 6 -4.07 0.44 14.99
C ILE A 6 -3.24 0.32 13.72
N TRP A 7 -2.56 1.39 13.32
CA TRP A 7 -1.73 1.36 12.12
C TRP A 7 -0.30 0.96 12.45
N ASP A 8 0.18 -0.14 11.89
CA ASP A 8 1.58 -0.54 12.04
C ASP A 8 2.50 0.24 11.09
N LEU A 9 3.80 0.24 11.38
CA LEU A 9 4.79 0.96 10.58
C LEU A 9 4.84 0.47 9.12
N PRO A 10 4.85 -0.85 8.83
CA PRO A 10 4.91 -1.33 7.46
C PRO A 10 3.71 -0.90 6.60
N THR A 11 2.50 -0.90 7.16
CA THR A 11 1.32 -0.46 6.40
C THR A 11 1.34 1.05 6.13
N ARG A 12 1.88 1.88 7.05
CA ARG A 12 2.11 3.31 6.80
C ARG A 12 3.13 3.54 5.69
N LEU A 13 4.24 2.82 5.72
CA LEU A 13 5.28 2.93 4.70
C LEU A 13 4.73 2.54 3.32
N PHE A 14 4.02 1.41 3.24
CA PHE A 14 3.33 1.02 2.00
C PHE A 14 2.41 2.13 1.48
N HIS A 15 1.58 2.71 2.35
CA HIS A 15 0.62 3.73 1.93
C HIS A 15 1.29 4.98 1.36
N TRP A 16 2.29 5.52 2.07
CA TRP A 16 2.98 6.73 1.62
C TRP A 16 3.89 6.49 0.41
N LEU A 17 4.53 5.33 0.31
CA LEU A 17 5.30 4.95 -0.89
C LEU A 17 4.39 4.78 -2.10
N LEU A 18 3.23 4.13 -1.92
CA LEU A 18 2.25 3.99 -2.99
C LEU A 18 1.71 5.36 -3.43
N ALA A 19 1.37 6.25 -2.50
CA ALA A 19 0.92 7.60 -2.81
C ALA A 19 1.96 8.38 -3.62
N LEU A 20 3.23 8.34 -3.20
CA LEU A 20 4.32 8.98 -3.93
C LEU A 20 4.52 8.37 -5.33
N ALA A 21 4.46 7.04 -5.44
CA ALA A 21 4.58 6.35 -6.72
C ALA A 21 3.44 6.72 -7.68
N VAL A 22 2.20 6.84 -7.19
CA VAL A 22 1.06 7.28 -7.99
C VAL A 22 1.26 8.72 -8.49
N VAL A 23 1.71 9.65 -7.62
CA VAL A 23 2.00 11.02 -8.04
C VAL A 23 3.10 11.05 -9.12
N ALA A 24 4.17 10.27 -8.94
CA ALA A 24 5.25 10.18 -9.92
C ALA A 24 4.79 9.54 -11.25
N MET A 25 3.92 8.53 -11.20
CA MET A 25 3.31 7.93 -12.40
C MET A 25 2.41 8.90 -13.14
N LEU A 26 1.59 9.69 -12.42
CA LEU A 26 0.77 10.73 -13.03
C LEU A 26 1.65 11.77 -13.73
N ALA A 27 2.68 12.28 -13.06
CA ALA A 27 3.59 13.27 -13.64
C ALA A 27 4.30 12.74 -14.88
N THR A 28 4.89 11.55 -14.80
CA THR A 28 5.60 10.92 -15.93
C THR A 28 4.67 10.57 -17.09
N GLY A 29 3.42 10.17 -16.80
CA GLY A 29 2.40 9.90 -17.81
C GLY A 29 1.94 11.17 -18.53
N MET A 30 1.80 12.29 -17.83
CA MET A 30 1.45 13.58 -18.41
C MET A 30 2.59 14.20 -19.23
N ILE A 31 3.85 14.00 -18.81
CA ILE A 31 5.04 14.46 -19.56
C ILE A 31 5.19 13.66 -20.87
N GLY A 32 4.94 12.35 -20.84
CA GLY A 32 5.05 11.49 -22.02
C GLY A 32 6.49 11.32 -22.54
N GLY A 33 6.63 10.85 -23.77
CA GLY A 33 7.94 10.64 -24.42
C GLY A 33 8.85 9.71 -23.63
N GLU A 34 10.12 10.09 -23.47
CA GLU A 34 11.12 9.32 -22.70
C GLU A 34 10.73 9.14 -21.22
N ALA A 35 9.89 10.02 -20.65
CA ALA A 35 9.43 9.85 -19.27
C ALA A 35 8.59 8.58 -19.08
N LEU A 36 8.01 8.01 -20.14
CA LEU A 36 7.28 6.73 -20.07
C LEU A 36 8.21 5.55 -19.72
N ASN A 37 9.50 5.62 -20.07
CA ASN A 37 10.46 4.60 -19.62
C ASN A 37 10.59 4.60 -18.09
N LEU A 38 10.60 5.79 -17.47
CA LEU A 38 10.59 5.93 -16.02
C LEU A 38 9.21 5.53 -15.44
N HIS A 39 8.11 5.91 -16.08
CA HIS A 39 6.75 5.51 -15.70
C HIS A 39 6.63 3.99 -15.53
N MET A 40 7.13 3.23 -16.52
CA MET A 40 7.09 1.76 -16.48
C MET A 40 7.93 1.19 -15.33
N ARG A 41 9.11 1.76 -15.05
CA ARG A 41 9.96 1.37 -13.92
C ARG A 41 9.26 1.62 -12.58
N ILE A 42 8.59 2.77 -12.43
CA ILE A 42 7.77 3.07 -11.24
C ILE A 42 6.62 2.07 -11.14
N GLY A 43 6.00 1.70 -12.26
CA GLY A 43 4.98 0.66 -12.34
C GLY A 43 5.41 -0.69 -11.75
N TYR A 44 6.64 -1.14 -12.02
CA TYR A 44 7.20 -2.34 -11.38
C TYR A 44 7.36 -2.16 -9.86
N GLY A 45 7.73 -0.95 -9.41
CA GLY A 45 7.75 -0.61 -7.98
C GLY A 45 6.36 -0.68 -7.33
N VAL A 46 5.34 -0.14 -8.00
CA VAL A 46 3.94 -0.23 -7.55
C VAL A 46 3.50 -1.69 -7.48
N PHE A 47 3.82 -2.50 -8.49
CA PHE A 47 3.51 -3.92 -8.48
C PHE A 47 4.14 -4.64 -7.28
N ALA A 48 5.42 -4.37 -6.98
CA ALA A 48 6.09 -4.90 -5.80
C ALA A 48 5.43 -4.45 -4.48
N LEU A 49 5.03 -3.18 -4.37
CA LEU A 49 4.29 -2.65 -3.22
C LEU A 49 2.94 -3.37 -3.04
N LEU A 50 2.22 -3.65 -4.13
CA LEU A 50 0.95 -4.37 -4.08
C LEU A 50 1.13 -5.82 -3.64
N LEU A 51 2.15 -6.52 -4.15
CA LEU A 51 2.50 -7.87 -3.68
C LEU A 51 2.83 -7.86 -2.19
N PHE A 52 3.65 -6.90 -1.74
CA PHE A 52 3.92 -6.69 -0.32
C PHE A 52 2.61 -6.51 0.46
N ARG A 53 1.68 -5.69 -0.02
CA ARG A 53 0.41 -5.42 0.67
C ARG A 53 -0.46 -6.66 0.78
N LEU A 54 -0.52 -7.48 -0.27
CA LEU A 54 -1.26 -8.74 -0.26
C LEU A 54 -0.67 -9.70 0.78
N ALA A 55 0.65 -9.88 0.78
CA ALA A 55 1.35 -10.70 1.78
C ALA A 55 1.12 -10.16 3.21
N TRP A 56 1.31 -8.85 3.42
CA TRP A 56 1.12 -8.21 4.72
C TRP A 56 -0.34 -8.27 5.21
N GLY A 57 -1.30 -8.30 4.30
CA GLY A 57 -2.71 -8.51 4.62
C GLY A 57 -3.04 -9.91 5.14
N VAL A 58 -2.11 -10.88 5.02
CA VAL A 58 -2.24 -12.21 5.59
C VAL A 58 -1.42 -12.34 6.87
N VAL A 59 -0.13 -11.96 6.83
CA VAL A 59 0.81 -12.21 7.95
C VAL A 59 1.01 -11.04 8.91
N GLY A 60 0.59 -9.82 8.53
CA GLY A 60 0.85 -8.59 9.27
C GLY A 60 0.12 -8.46 10.62
N GLY A 61 0.19 -7.26 11.21
CA GLY A 61 -0.44 -6.97 12.50
C GLY A 61 -1.97 -7.17 12.48
N ARG A 62 -2.57 -7.35 13.67
CA ARG A 62 -4.02 -7.63 13.84
C ARG A 62 -4.90 -6.77 12.93
N TRP A 63 -4.68 -5.47 12.93
CA TRP A 63 -5.51 -4.50 12.21
C TRP A 63 -5.18 -4.39 10.71
N SER A 64 -4.04 -4.94 10.27
CA SER A 64 -3.63 -4.97 8.86
C SER A 64 -4.17 -6.19 8.11
N ARG A 65 -4.57 -7.24 8.84
CA ARG A 65 -5.07 -8.48 8.25
C ARG A 65 -6.45 -8.32 7.64
N PHE A 66 -6.67 -8.94 6.48
CA PHE A 66 -7.97 -8.92 5.79
C PHE A 66 -9.10 -9.52 6.63
N ALA A 67 -8.79 -10.52 7.48
CA ALA A 67 -9.75 -11.12 8.41
C ALA A 67 -10.27 -10.17 9.51
N SER A 68 -9.64 -9.02 9.69
CA SER A 68 -10.11 -7.98 10.60
C SER A 68 -11.08 -6.99 9.94
N PHE A 69 -11.27 -7.07 8.61
CA PHE A 69 -12.17 -6.19 7.87
C PHE A 69 -13.62 -6.68 7.87
N VAL A 70 -13.82 -8.00 7.99
CA VAL A 70 -15.15 -8.60 8.01
C VAL A 70 -15.64 -8.69 9.47
N PRO A 71 -16.74 -8.01 9.85
CA PRO A 71 -17.36 -8.21 11.15
C PRO A 71 -17.87 -9.64 11.27
N THR A 72 -17.57 -10.29 12.39
CA THR A 72 -18.10 -11.63 12.71
C THR A 72 -19.18 -11.46 13.79
N PRO A 73 -20.28 -12.26 13.79
CA PRO A 73 -21.31 -12.17 14.83
C PRO A 73 -20.77 -12.27 16.26
N ALA A 74 -19.68 -13.02 16.47
CA ALA A 74 -19.00 -13.12 17.77
C ALA A 74 -18.22 -11.85 18.20
N ARG A 75 -18.17 -10.81 17.35
CA ARG A 75 -17.49 -9.52 17.59
C ARG A 75 -18.46 -8.32 17.56
N LEU A 76 -19.76 -8.57 17.40
CA LEU A 76 -20.85 -7.60 17.55
C LEU A 76 -21.45 -7.74 18.95
#